data_AF-A0A7X6PAY0-F1
#
_entry.id   AF-A0A7X6PAY0-F1
#
_cell.length_a   1.000
_cell.length_b   1.000
_cell.length_c   1.000
_cell.angle_alpha   90.00
_cell.angle_beta   90.00
_cell.angle_gamma   90.00
#
_symmetry.space_group_name_H-M   'P 1'
#
loop_
_entity.id
_entity.type
_entity.pdbx_description
1 polymer ?
#
loop_
_entity_poly.entity_id
_entity_poly.type
_entity_poly.pdbx_seq_one_letter_code
_entity_poly.pdbx_strand_id
1 'polypeptide(L)'
;MKRSLLFILILGFITLGLASITEYYTFNQTSGTYNPFNPEEGNLIPELSANNVLSSPISIGFIFPYGTNLYTEVKISSNGWLGLGSSQTNSLNYNQLNYIYNCPILAPLWDDLSLQMGTCYYQIAGIAPHRVFTTQYTNLKWNYNASSFFNLQVKLYETGKIEFIYGFATGAPNSPSASIGINMLPGGSEWF
;
A
#
# COMPACT_ATOMS: atom_id res chain seq x y z
N MET A 1 13.64 -53.83 -35.72
CA MET A 1 13.00 -53.55 -34.41
C MET A 1 13.71 -52.50 -33.53
N LYS A 2 14.72 -51.75 -34.00
CA LYS A 2 15.44 -50.76 -33.16
C LYS A 2 15.17 -49.27 -33.49
N ARG A 3 14.40 -48.96 -34.53
CA ARG A 3 14.06 -47.57 -34.92
C ARG A 3 12.74 -47.05 -34.31
N SER A 4 11.85 -47.94 -33.88
CA SER A 4 10.56 -47.56 -33.28
C SER A 4 10.64 -47.21 -31.79
N LEU A 5 11.73 -47.57 -31.08
CA LEU A 5 11.89 -47.21 -29.66
C LEU A 5 12.29 -45.74 -29.45
N LEU A 6 12.95 -45.11 -30.44
CA LEU A 6 13.42 -43.72 -30.30
C LEU A 6 12.28 -42.70 -30.40
N PHE A 7 11.22 -43.01 -31.16
CA PHE A 7 10.04 -42.15 -31.29
C PHE A 7 9.16 -42.14 -30.04
N ILE A 8 9.17 -43.23 -29.25
CA ILE A 8 8.39 -43.34 -28.02
C ILE A 8 9.11 -42.63 -26.86
N LEU A 9 10.44 -42.52 -26.89
CA LEU A 9 11.21 -41.82 -25.85
C LEU A 9 11.12 -40.27 -25.95
N ILE A 10 10.87 -39.73 -27.15
CA ILE A 10 10.78 -38.28 -27.37
C ILE A 10 9.40 -37.72 -27.00
N LEU A 11 8.35 -38.56 -26.96
CA LEU A 11 7.00 -38.14 -26.58
C LEU A 11 6.79 -37.99 -25.06
N GLY A 12 7.76 -38.42 -24.24
CA GLY A 12 7.69 -38.43 -22.77
C GLY A 12 8.15 -37.15 -22.06
N PHE A 13 8.60 -36.13 -22.80
CA PHE A 13 9.08 -34.86 -22.24
C PHE A 13 8.34 -33.64 -22.80
N ILE A 14 7.03 -33.76 -23.06
CA ILE A 14 6.19 -32.56 -23.10
C ILE A 14 5.93 -32.20 -21.64
N THR A 15 6.86 -31.43 -21.08
CA THR A 15 6.60 -30.70 -19.84
C THR A 15 5.35 -29.86 -20.07
N LEU A 16 4.30 -30.14 -19.30
CA LEU A 16 3.17 -29.22 -19.15
C LEU A 16 3.72 -27.97 -18.46
N GLY A 17 4.29 -27.06 -19.25
CA GLY A 17 4.54 -25.70 -18.81
C GLY A 17 3.19 -25.03 -18.64
N LEU A 18 2.62 -25.10 -17.43
CA LEU A 18 1.51 -24.23 -17.06
C LEU A 18 2.09 -22.83 -16.91
N ALA A 19 2.15 -22.08 -18.01
CA ALA A 19 2.28 -20.64 -17.95
C ALA A 19 0.94 -20.11 -17.44
N SER A 20 0.90 -19.69 -16.17
CA SER A 20 -0.24 -18.95 -15.62
C SER A 20 0.18 -17.51 -15.42
N ILE A 21 -0.62 -16.57 -15.94
CA ILE A 21 -0.53 -15.17 -15.55
C ILE A 21 -1.22 -15.08 -14.20
N THR A 22 -0.46 -14.77 -13.14
CA THR A 22 -1.03 -14.60 -11.80
C THR A 22 -1.32 -13.12 -11.58
N GLU A 23 -2.60 -12.76 -11.61
CA GLU A 23 -3.06 -11.43 -11.19
C GLU A 23 -3.42 -11.49 -9.70
N TYR A 24 -2.62 -10.83 -8.86
CA TYR A 24 -2.90 -10.79 -7.41
C TYR A 24 -3.97 -9.78 -7.04
N TYR A 25 -4.14 -8.74 -7.87
CA TYR A 25 -5.03 -7.61 -7.58
C TYR A 25 -5.83 -7.21 -8.81
N THR A 26 -7.08 -6.85 -8.59
CA THR A 26 -7.94 -6.17 -9.56
C THR A 26 -8.31 -4.80 -8.98
N PHE A 27 -8.24 -3.76 -9.81
CA PHE A 27 -8.67 -2.43 -9.41
C PHE A 27 -10.18 -2.28 -9.51
N ASN A 28 -10.79 -1.70 -8.48
CA ASN A 28 -12.19 -1.31 -8.50
C ASN A 28 -12.36 0.03 -7.77
N GLN A 29 -13.19 0.91 -8.32
CA GLN A 29 -13.54 2.19 -7.72
C GLN A 29 -15.04 2.25 -7.47
N THR A 30 -15.41 2.71 -6.29
CA THR A 30 -16.81 2.95 -5.91
C THR A 30 -16.91 4.24 -5.10
N SER A 31 -18.11 4.81 -5.06
CA SER A 31 -18.43 5.93 -4.16
C SER A 31 -19.11 5.40 -2.89
N GLY A 32 -18.84 6.04 -1.77
CA GLY A 32 -19.40 5.66 -0.48
C GLY A 32 -19.25 6.77 0.55
N THR A 33 -19.65 6.48 1.79
CA THR A 33 -19.49 7.43 2.92
C THR A 33 -18.14 7.23 3.58
N TYR A 34 -17.41 8.33 3.80
CA TYR A 34 -16.20 8.32 4.62
C TYR A 34 -16.57 8.29 6.11
N ASN A 35 -16.22 7.21 6.78
CA ASN A 35 -16.42 7.05 8.22
C ASN A 35 -15.05 7.11 8.91
N PRO A 36 -14.65 8.25 9.50
CA PRO A 36 -13.44 8.30 10.31
C PRO A 36 -13.61 7.37 11.51
N PHE A 37 -12.58 6.61 11.86
CA PHE A 37 -12.62 5.87 13.12
C PHE A 37 -12.32 6.82 14.27
N ASN A 38 -12.88 6.52 15.44
CA ASN A 38 -12.71 7.35 16.64
C ASN A 38 -11.22 7.33 17.05
N PRO A 39 -10.55 8.49 17.16
CA PRO A 39 -9.16 8.53 17.62
C PRO A 39 -8.91 7.84 18.97
N GLU A 40 -9.93 7.72 19.83
CA GLU A 40 -9.84 7.00 21.11
C GLU A 40 -9.75 5.47 20.94
N GLU A 41 -10.22 4.94 19.80
CA GLU A 41 -10.10 3.52 19.42
C GLU A 41 -8.76 3.23 18.72
N GLY A 42 -8.02 4.28 18.36
CA GLY A 42 -6.77 4.20 17.62
C GLY A 42 -5.53 4.50 18.44
N ASN A 43 -4.40 4.13 17.87
CA ASN A 43 -3.07 4.44 18.36
C ASN A 43 -2.51 5.61 17.55
N LEU A 44 -2.23 6.73 18.23
CA LEU A 44 -1.56 7.88 17.61
C LEU A 44 -0.14 7.49 17.19
N ILE A 45 0.30 7.96 16.01
CA ILE A 45 1.69 7.89 15.56
C ILE A 45 2.29 9.29 15.71
N PRO A 46 2.84 9.64 16.90
CA PRO A 46 3.15 11.03 17.24
C PRO A 46 4.20 11.65 16.33
N GLU A 47 5.21 10.86 15.92
CA GLU A 47 6.27 11.34 15.02
C GLU A 47 5.77 11.82 13.65
N LEU A 48 4.59 11.35 13.21
CA LEU A 48 4.02 11.74 11.93
C LEU A 48 3.32 13.09 11.95
N SER A 49 3.15 13.75 13.09
CA SER A 49 2.58 15.12 13.15
C SER A 49 3.62 16.16 12.74
N ALA A 50 4.25 15.95 11.58
CA ALA A 50 5.43 16.65 11.09
C ALA A 50 5.52 16.60 9.56
N ASN A 51 6.55 17.27 9.01
CA ASN A 51 6.91 17.20 7.60
C ASN A 51 8.10 16.26 7.40
N ASN A 52 8.08 15.46 6.33
CA ASN A 52 9.18 14.55 5.94
C ASN A 52 9.61 13.55 7.03
N VAL A 53 8.67 12.99 7.78
CA VAL A 53 8.94 11.95 8.78
C VAL A 53 8.41 10.59 8.35
N LEU A 54 9.16 9.56 8.69
CA LEU A 54 8.80 8.15 8.52
C LEU A 54 8.66 7.52 9.89
N SER A 55 7.61 6.73 10.10
CA SER A 55 7.39 6.08 11.39
C SER A 55 8.44 5.00 11.68
N SER A 56 8.57 4.59 12.94
CA SER A 56 9.07 3.26 13.31
C SER A 56 8.18 2.16 12.70
N PRO A 57 8.66 0.91 12.56
CA PRO A 57 7.81 -0.20 12.14
C PRO A 57 6.63 -0.41 13.09
N ILE A 58 5.43 -0.54 12.53
CA ILE A 58 4.17 -0.77 13.23
C ILE A 58 3.68 -2.17 12.89
N SER A 59 3.33 -2.97 13.90
CA SER A 59 2.76 -4.30 13.69
C SER A 59 1.39 -4.21 13.05
N ILE A 60 1.17 -4.99 11.98
CA ILE A 60 -0.13 -5.13 11.31
C ILE A 60 -1.11 -5.94 12.19
N GLY A 61 -0.58 -6.75 13.12
CA GLY A 61 -1.37 -7.62 14.00
C GLY A 61 -1.80 -8.95 13.38
N PHE A 62 -1.52 -9.16 12.09
CA PHE A 62 -1.73 -10.41 11.36
C PHE A 62 -0.72 -10.53 10.20
N ILE A 63 -0.64 -11.71 9.60
CA ILE A 63 0.14 -11.93 8.38
C ILE A 63 -0.69 -11.40 7.21
N PHE A 64 -0.23 -10.32 6.61
CA PHE A 64 -0.86 -9.72 5.43
C PHE A 64 -0.23 -10.29 4.15
N PRO A 65 -1.01 -11.01 3.32
CA PRO A 65 -0.51 -11.48 2.03
C PRO A 65 -0.47 -10.33 1.01
N TYR A 66 0.65 -10.19 0.32
CA TYR A 66 0.84 -9.18 -0.72
C TYR A 66 1.67 -9.72 -1.88
N GLY A 67 0.99 -10.02 -2.99
CA GLY A 67 1.61 -10.76 -4.09
C GLY A 67 2.00 -12.17 -3.63
N THR A 68 3.26 -12.54 -3.88
CA THR A 68 3.86 -13.78 -3.34
C THR A 68 4.46 -13.63 -1.95
N ASN A 69 4.48 -12.42 -1.39
CA ASN A 69 5.16 -12.11 -0.15
C ASN A 69 4.17 -12.00 1.02
N LEU A 70 4.71 -12.13 2.24
CA LEU A 70 3.96 -12.02 3.48
C LEU A 70 4.58 -10.91 4.34
N TYR A 71 3.74 -10.04 4.90
CA TYR A 71 4.18 -8.93 5.74
C TYR A 71 3.46 -8.95 7.09
N THR A 72 4.16 -8.58 8.16
CA THR A 72 3.61 -8.49 9.52
C THR A 72 3.71 -7.09 10.11
N GLU A 73 4.37 -6.19 9.39
CA GLU A 73 4.64 -4.83 9.82
C GLU A 73 4.55 -3.85 8.65
N VAL A 74 4.42 -2.57 8.98
CA VAL A 74 4.35 -1.47 8.03
C VAL A 74 5.09 -0.26 8.57
N LYS A 75 5.72 0.54 7.71
CA LYS A 75 6.18 1.90 8.02
C LYS A 75 5.29 2.90 7.31
N ILE A 76 4.95 3.99 7.97
CA ILE A 76 3.98 4.97 7.51
C ILE A 76 4.68 6.31 7.36
N SER A 77 4.49 7.00 6.24
CA SER A 77 5.13 8.27 5.95
C SER A 77 4.16 9.45 6.09
N SER A 78 4.67 10.60 6.54
CA SER A 78 3.95 11.88 6.47
C SER A 78 3.66 12.31 5.03
N ASN A 79 4.36 11.73 4.05
CA ASN A 79 4.19 11.92 2.61
C ASN A 79 3.11 11.01 1.98
N GLY A 80 2.17 10.51 2.80
CA GLY A 80 0.93 9.86 2.34
C GLY A 80 1.07 8.49 1.68
N TRP A 81 2.10 7.73 2.09
CA TRP A 81 2.31 6.36 1.68
C TRP A 81 2.63 5.43 2.85
N LEU A 82 2.38 4.13 2.65
CA LEU A 82 2.68 3.05 3.58
C LEU A 82 3.64 2.06 2.91
N GLY A 83 4.77 1.75 3.53
CA GLY A 83 5.72 0.74 3.07
C GLY A 83 5.52 -0.56 3.83
N LEU A 84 5.22 -1.67 3.15
CA LEU A 84 5.07 -2.96 3.83
C LEU A 84 6.45 -3.50 4.24
N GLY A 85 6.54 -4.05 5.44
CA GLY A 85 7.80 -4.41 6.07
C GLY A 85 8.48 -3.22 6.77
N SER A 86 9.76 -3.40 7.10
CA SER A 86 10.57 -2.43 7.84
C SER A 86 11.74 -1.84 7.03
N SER A 87 11.87 -2.21 5.74
CA SER A 87 13.04 -1.89 4.92
C SER A 87 13.15 -0.42 4.52
N GLN A 88 12.04 0.32 4.49
CA GLN A 88 12.06 1.73 4.10
C GLN A 88 12.80 2.57 5.14
N THR A 89 13.74 3.42 4.71
CA THR A 89 14.60 4.22 5.60
C THR A 89 14.37 5.73 5.49
N ASN A 90 13.59 6.19 4.52
CA ASN A 90 13.31 7.60 4.26
C ASN A 90 11.81 7.82 4.05
N SER A 91 11.30 9.01 4.36
CA SER A 91 9.90 9.43 4.19
C SER A 91 9.51 9.71 2.74
N LEU A 92 10.47 9.84 1.81
CA LEU A 92 10.28 9.97 0.36
C LEU A 92 9.20 10.99 -0.04
N ASN A 93 9.59 12.24 -0.25
CA ASN A 93 8.68 13.36 -0.53
C ASN A 93 8.47 13.63 -2.03
N TYR A 94 8.55 12.56 -2.83
CA TYR A 94 8.44 12.59 -4.28
C TYR A 94 7.57 11.42 -4.74
N ASN A 95 7.05 11.46 -5.96
CA ASN A 95 6.11 10.46 -6.47
C ASN A 95 6.79 9.51 -7.48
N GLN A 96 7.08 8.26 -7.10
CA GLN A 96 7.81 7.32 -7.96
C GLN A 96 7.32 5.87 -7.81
N LEU A 97 6.00 5.61 -7.99
CA LEU A 97 5.45 4.25 -7.89
C LEU A 97 6.08 3.26 -8.88
N ASN A 98 6.56 3.73 -10.03
CA ASN A 98 7.24 2.91 -11.05
C ASN A 98 8.67 2.49 -10.65
N TYR A 99 9.24 3.06 -9.58
CA TYR A 99 10.62 2.79 -9.17
C TYR A 99 10.69 1.58 -8.21
N ILE A 100 11.26 0.49 -8.71
CA ILE A 100 11.24 -0.82 -8.02
C ILE A 100 12.15 -0.92 -6.79
N TYR A 101 13.06 0.03 -6.57
CA TYR A 101 13.88 0.03 -5.35
C TYR A 101 13.16 0.67 -4.16
N ASN A 102 12.09 1.42 -4.41
CA ASN A 102 11.18 1.96 -3.40
C ASN A 102 9.89 1.11 -3.41
N CYS A 103 10.01 -0.16 -3.01
CA CYS A 103 8.88 -1.09 -2.91
C CYS A 103 9.02 -2.03 -1.68
N PRO A 104 7.93 -2.66 -1.23
CA PRO A 104 6.54 -2.40 -1.63
C PRO A 104 5.98 -1.14 -0.97
N ILE A 105 5.29 -0.31 -1.76
CA ILE A 105 4.62 0.91 -1.32
C ILE A 105 3.14 0.82 -1.70
N LEU A 106 2.30 1.16 -0.72
CA LEU A 106 0.90 1.48 -0.90
C LEU A 106 0.76 3.00 -0.83
N ALA A 107 0.39 3.61 -1.95
CA ALA A 107 0.31 5.05 -2.12
C ALA A 107 -1.15 5.47 -2.32
N PRO A 108 -1.93 5.69 -1.24
CA PRO A 108 -3.25 6.30 -1.37
C PRO A 108 -3.14 7.72 -1.93
N LEU A 109 -2.09 8.46 -1.54
CA LEU A 109 -1.80 9.80 -2.03
C LEU A 109 -0.32 10.09 -1.77
N TRP A 110 0.60 9.66 -2.63
CA TRP A 110 2.03 9.85 -2.40
C TRP A 110 2.56 11.08 -3.13
N ASP A 111 2.96 12.10 -2.38
CA ASP A 111 3.49 13.37 -2.89
C ASP A 111 4.38 14.06 -1.82
N ASP A 112 4.79 15.30 -2.03
CA ASP A 112 5.46 16.16 -1.03
C ASP A 112 4.44 16.71 0.00
N LEU A 113 3.86 15.83 0.81
CA LEU A 113 2.78 16.12 1.75
C LEU A 113 3.29 16.47 3.16
N SER A 114 2.41 17.02 3.99
CA SER A 114 2.75 17.28 5.40
C SER A 114 1.58 17.03 6.34
N LEU A 115 1.92 16.50 7.51
CA LEU A 115 1.02 16.33 8.65
C LEU A 115 1.40 17.26 9.81
N GLN A 116 2.18 18.32 9.57
CA GLN A 116 2.56 19.28 10.62
C GLN A 116 1.35 19.92 11.33
N MET A 117 0.18 20.00 10.66
CA MET A 117 -1.09 20.49 11.21
C MET A 117 -2.16 19.38 11.27
N GLY A 118 -1.74 18.13 11.15
CA GLY A 118 -2.60 16.96 11.08
C GLY A 118 -2.10 15.85 11.99
N THR A 119 -2.76 14.70 11.90
CA THR A 119 -2.44 13.53 12.72
C THR A 119 -2.55 12.27 11.89
N CYS A 120 -1.77 11.25 12.27
CA CYS A 120 -1.90 9.90 11.74
C CYS A 120 -2.16 8.92 12.88
N TYR A 121 -3.19 8.09 12.73
CA TYR A 121 -3.55 7.03 13.68
C TYR A 121 -3.57 5.69 12.97
N TYR A 122 -3.38 4.61 13.72
CA TYR A 122 -3.71 3.26 13.27
C TYR A 122 -4.56 2.50 14.27
N GLN A 123 -5.34 1.54 13.79
CA GLN A 123 -6.06 0.58 14.64
C GLN A 123 -6.12 -0.79 14.00
N ILE A 124 -6.31 -1.82 14.82
CA ILE A 124 -6.56 -3.19 14.38
C ILE A 124 -7.92 -3.59 14.96
N ALA A 125 -8.86 -3.94 14.07
CA ALA A 125 -10.20 -4.33 14.45
C ALA A 125 -10.57 -5.72 13.89
N GLY A 126 -11.59 -6.35 14.49
CA GLY A 126 -12.07 -7.67 14.10
C GLY A 126 -11.37 -8.83 14.81
N ILE A 127 -11.72 -10.05 14.40
CA ILE A 127 -11.18 -11.31 14.92
C ILE A 127 -10.68 -12.16 13.75
N ALA A 128 -9.68 -13.00 13.97
CA ALA A 128 -9.16 -13.87 12.91
C ALA A 128 -10.28 -14.80 12.36
N PRO A 129 -10.35 -15.04 11.04
CA PRO A 129 -9.46 -14.58 9.97
C PRO A 129 -9.94 -13.29 9.26
N HIS A 130 -10.69 -12.42 9.95
CA HIS A 130 -11.33 -11.22 9.42
C HIS A 130 -10.86 -9.94 10.13
N ARG A 131 -9.56 -9.84 10.42
CA ARG A 131 -8.98 -8.62 10.99
C ARG A 131 -8.73 -7.57 9.91
N VAL A 132 -8.75 -6.31 10.34
CA VAL A 132 -8.46 -5.15 9.48
C VAL A 132 -7.51 -4.21 10.21
N PHE A 133 -6.36 -3.94 9.59
CA PHE A 133 -5.47 -2.86 9.99
C PHE A 133 -5.87 -1.60 9.23
N THR A 134 -6.22 -0.52 9.95
CA THR A 134 -6.63 0.75 9.35
C THR A 134 -5.67 1.85 9.76
N THR A 135 -5.10 2.55 8.79
CA THR A 135 -4.40 3.82 8.97
C THR A 135 -5.33 4.97 8.61
N GLN A 136 -5.36 6.03 9.41
CA GLN A 136 -6.13 7.24 9.15
C GLN A 136 -5.24 8.48 9.21
N TYR A 137 -5.21 9.22 8.12
CA TYR A 137 -4.63 10.55 8.02
C TYR A 137 -5.75 11.59 8.17
N THR A 138 -5.56 12.52 9.10
CA THR A 138 -6.49 13.63 9.34
C THR A 138 -5.76 14.95 9.15
N ASN A 139 -6.39 15.89 8.44
CA ASN A 139 -5.82 17.20 8.11
C ASN A 139 -4.47 17.12 7.39
N LEU A 140 -4.36 16.22 6.42
CA LEU A 140 -3.18 16.08 5.56
C LEU A 140 -3.11 17.24 4.58
N LYS A 141 -1.96 17.89 4.48
CA LYS A 141 -1.71 18.94 3.49
C LYS A 141 -1.22 18.31 2.18
N TRP A 142 -1.93 18.58 1.08
CA TRP A 142 -1.45 18.22 -0.25
C TRP A 142 -0.57 19.33 -0.82
N ASN A 143 0.74 19.07 -0.82
CA ASN A 143 1.85 20.01 -0.72
C ASN A 143 2.05 20.52 0.71
N TYR A 144 3.28 20.42 1.24
CA TYR A 144 3.61 20.78 2.61
C TYR A 144 3.23 22.23 3.00
N ASN A 145 3.13 23.14 2.02
CA ASN A 145 2.76 24.53 2.21
C ASN A 145 1.27 24.83 1.88
N ALA A 146 0.44 23.81 1.68
CA ALA A 146 -0.99 24.02 1.42
C ALA A 146 -1.74 24.58 2.63
N SER A 147 -2.85 25.26 2.34
CA SER A 147 -3.85 25.70 3.31
C SER A 147 -5.10 24.81 3.34
N SER A 148 -5.30 24.00 2.29
CA SER A 148 -6.34 22.97 2.22
C SER A 148 -5.91 21.68 2.93
N PHE A 149 -6.88 20.97 3.48
CA PHE A 149 -6.71 19.73 4.22
C PHE A 149 -7.48 18.60 3.56
N PHE A 150 -6.92 17.40 3.62
CA PHE A 150 -7.48 16.17 3.09
C PHE A 150 -7.49 15.10 4.17
N ASN A 151 -8.53 14.26 4.19
CA ASN A 151 -8.61 13.08 5.04
C ASN A 151 -8.57 11.83 4.17
N LEU A 152 -7.82 10.82 4.59
CA LEU A 152 -7.79 9.53 3.89
C LEU A 152 -7.57 8.38 4.86
N GLN A 153 -7.99 7.18 4.46
CA GLN A 153 -7.72 5.94 5.16
C GLN A 153 -7.09 4.92 4.21
N VAL A 154 -6.24 4.05 4.78
CA VAL A 154 -5.79 2.82 4.15
C VAL A 154 -6.23 1.65 5.02
N LYS A 155 -6.89 0.67 4.42
CA LYS A 155 -7.29 -0.57 5.10
C LYS A 155 -6.58 -1.77 4.49
N LEU A 156 -5.91 -2.54 5.33
CA LEU A 156 -5.37 -3.85 5.00
C LEU A 156 -6.26 -4.90 5.66
N TYR A 157 -6.85 -5.77 4.87
CA TYR A 157 -7.65 -6.87 5.38
C TYR A 157 -6.76 -8.11 5.48
N GLU A 158 -6.96 -8.92 6.52
CA GLU A 158 -6.23 -10.18 6.73
C GLU A 158 -6.27 -11.13 5.51
N THR A 159 -7.29 -10.98 4.66
CA THR A 159 -7.46 -11.72 3.40
C THR A 159 -6.62 -11.21 2.24
N GLY A 160 -5.84 -10.13 2.40
CA GLY A 160 -5.04 -9.51 1.33
C GLY A 160 -5.73 -8.36 0.59
N LYS A 161 -6.99 -8.04 0.90
CA LYS A 161 -7.67 -6.89 0.29
C LYS A 161 -7.03 -5.59 0.79
N ILE A 162 -6.88 -4.63 -0.12
CA ILE A 162 -6.44 -3.26 0.17
C ILE A 162 -7.55 -2.30 -0.22
N GLU A 163 -7.84 -1.32 0.64
CA GLU A 163 -8.72 -0.20 0.30
C GLU A 163 -8.05 1.13 0.59
N PHE A 164 -8.12 2.04 -0.38
CA PHE A 164 -7.85 3.46 -0.18
C PHE A 164 -9.18 4.20 -0.15
N ILE A 165 -9.43 4.94 0.92
CA ILE A 165 -10.71 5.62 1.15
C ILE A 165 -10.41 7.10 1.32
N TYR A 166 -10.97 7.93 0.45
CA TYR A 166 -10.80 9.37 0.47
C TYR A 166 -11.98 10.04 1.18
N GLY A 167 -11.67 10.94 2.10
CA GLY A 167 -12.64 11.66 2.92
C GLY A 167 -12.83 13.10 2.48
N PHE A 168 -13.29 13.91 3.43
CA PHE A 168 -13.53 15.33 3.21
C PHE A 168 -12.25 16.09 2.86
N ALA A 169 -12.38 17.07 1.96
CA ALA A 169 -11.34 18.02 1.62
C ALA A 169 -11.86 19.46 1.87
N THR A 170 -11.05 20.31 2.49
CA THR A 170 -11.44 21.71 2.76
C THR A 170 -11.24 22.65 1.56
N GLY A 171 -10.62 22.16 0.48
CA GLY A 171 -10.35 22.95 -0.72
C GLY A 171 -9.62 22.15 -1.80
N ALA A 172 -9.19 22.84 -2.86
CA ALA A 172 -8.39 22.25 -3.94
C ALA A 172 -6.92 22.05 -3.50
N PRO A 173 -6.23 21.03 -4.01
CA PRO A 173 -4.82 20.79 -3.69
C PRO A 173 -3.91 21.86 -4.27
N ASN A 174 -2.76 22.10 -3.62
CA ASN A 174 -1.72 23.00 -4.13
C ASN A 174 -0.69 22.20 -4.91
N SER A 175 -0.50 22.50 -6.20
CA SER A 175 0.51 21.86 -7.07
C SER A 175 0.49 20.31 -7.02
N PRO A 176 -0.66 19.66 -7.25
CA PRO A 176 -0.79 18.21 -7.11
C PRO A 176 0.04 17.46 -8.15
N SER A 177 0.84 16.46 -7.71
CA SER A 177 1.63 15.58 -8.58
C SER A 177 1.63 14.12 -8.13
N ALA A 178 0.70 13.76 -7.26
CA ALA A 178 0.74 12.51 -6.51
C ALA A 178 0.78 11.24 -7.38
N SER A 179 1.55 10.27 -6.93
CA SER A 179 1.39 8.87 -7.33
C SER A 179 0.26 8.23 -6.50
N ILE A 180 -0.65 7.54 -7.16
CA ILE A 180 -1.76 6.80 -6.52
C ILE A 180 -1.75 5.36 -7.03
N GLY A 181 -1.71 4.39 -6.11
CA GLY A 181 -1.69 2.97 -6.45
C GLY A 181 -0.82 2.14 -5.52
N ILE A 182 -0.34 1.02 -6.03
CA ILE A 182 0.50 0.06 -5.31
C ILE A 182 1.67 -0.36 -6.21
N ASN A 183 2.81 -0.71 -5.61
CA ASN A 183 3.91 -1.35 -6.35
C ASN A 183 4.42 -2.60 -5.60
N MET A 184 4.98 -3.54 -6.36
CA MET A 184 5.52 -4.79 -5.82
C MET A 184 6.60 -5.36 -6.75
N LEU A 185 7.40 -6.29 -6.23
CA LEU A 185 8.29 -7.11 -7.05
C LEU A 185 7.62 -8.43 -7.44
N PRO A 186 7.93 -8.97 -8.62
CA PRO A 186 8.62 -8.27 -9.70
C PRO A 186 7.72 -7.16 -10.28
N GLY A 187 8.31 -6.02 -10.66
CA GLY A 187 7.56 -4.84 -11.10
C GLY A 187 8.43 -3.91 -11.95
N GLY A 188 7.91 -2.72 -12.27
CA GLY A 188 8.56 -1.72 -13.11
C GLY A 188 7.72 -1.36 -14.35
N SER A 189 8.21 -0.43 -15.18
CA SER A 189 7.52 -0.01 -16.41
C SER A 189 7.29 -1.15 -17.40
N GLU A 190 8.14 -2.17 -17.36
CA GLU A 190 8.14 -3.32 -18.28
C GLU A 190 7.28 -4.51 -17.79
N TRP A 191 6.56 -4.37 -16.68
CA TRP A 191 5.77 -5.45 -16.05
C TRP A 191 4.27 -5.38 -16.34
N PHE A 192 3.90 -4.82 -17.51
CA PHE A 192 2.56 -4.85 -18.09
C PHE A 192 2.61 -5.13 -19.59
#